data_AF-A0A843VMU7-F1
#
_entry.id   AF-A0A843VMU7-F1
#
_cell.length_a   1.000
_cell.length_b   1.000
_cell.length_c   1.000
_cell.angle_alpha   90.00
_cell.angle_beta   90.00
_cell.angle_gamma   90.00
#
_symmetry.space_group_name_H-M   'P 1'
#
loop_
_entity.id
_entity.type
_entity.pdbx_description
1 polymer ?
#
loop_
_entity_poly.entity_id
_entity_poly.type
_entity_poly.pdbx_seq_one_letter_code
_entity_poly.pdbx_strand_id
1 'polypeptide(L)'
;LGCTISFFECGGIEIEENWDKEKTTFLPTEKPMTSETYAPLIATIPLEIRGKIGDFIKGAFAVFQDLDFTFLEMNPFTSVNGVPDPLDMRGELDDIAAFKNFKKWGNIEFPLPFGRVLSATESFIHGLDE
;
A
#
# COMPACT_ATOMS: atom_id res chain seq x y z
N LEU A 1 -12.77 12.58 4.96
CA LEU A 1 -11.96 11.89 3.93
C LEU A 1 -10.52 11.88 4.39
N GLY A 2 -9.79 10.81 4.05
CA GLY A 2 -8.40 10.64 4.45
C GLY A 2 -7.96 9.20 4.23
N CYS A 3 -6.74 8.90 4.67
CA CYS A 3 -6.15 7.58 4.55
C CYS A 3 -5.91 7.01 5.95
N THR A 4 -6.22 5.74 6.11
CA THR A 4 -5.87 4.96 7.30
C THR A 4 -4.55 4.26 7.01
N ILE A 5 -3.55 4.45 7.88
CA ILE A 5 -2.26 3.76 7.79
C ILE A 5 -2.16 2.84 9.00
N SER A 6 -1.98 1.54 8.74
CA SER A 6 -1.79 0.52 9.77
C SER A 6 -0.40 -0.09 9.70
N PHE A 7 0.14 -0.51 10.84
CA PHE A 7 1.42 -1.18 10.95
C PHE A 7 1.37 -2.28 12.02
N PHE A 8 1.91 -3.44 11.67
CA PHE A 8 1.91 -4.64 12.49
C PHE A 8 3.36 -5.12 12.67
N GLU A 9 3.78 -5.33 13.92
CA GLU A 9 5.11 -5.89 14.21
C GLU A 9 5.15 -7.41 14.04
N CYS A 10 3.98 -8.05 14.15
CA CYS A 10 3.78 -9.49 13.99
C CYS A 10 2.99 -9.78 12.70
N GLY A 11 3.53 -9.34 11.55
CA GLY A 11 2.96 -9.67 10.24
C GLY A 11 3.24 -11.13 9.83
N GLY A 12 2.91 -11.46 8.58
CA GLY A 12 3.03 -12.80 8.01
C GLY A 12 1.69 -13.51 7.86
N ILE A 13 1.75 -14.84 7.76
CA ILE A 13 0.60 -15.71 7.45
C ILE A 13 -0.40 -15.77 8.62
N GLU A 14 0.07 -15.65 9.86
CA GLU A 14 -0.76 -15.76 11.08
C GLU A 14 -1.04 -14.37 11.69
N ILE A 15 -1.17 -13.35 10.84
CA ILE A 15 -1.37 -11.95 11.29
C ILE A 15 -2.69 -11.79 12.04
N GLU A 16 -3.70 -12.58 11.71
CA GLU A 16 -5.04 -12.54 12.30
C GLU A 16 -5.03 -12.89 13.79
N GLU A 17 -4.09 -13.72 14.25
CA GLU A 17 -3.92 -14.05 15.68
C GLU A 17 -3.40 -12.87 16.51
N ASN A 18 -2.90 -11.82 15.84
CA ASN A 18 -2.22 -10.68 16.44
C ASN A 18 -2.93 -9.34 16.16
N TRP A 19 -4.22 -9.37 15.83
CA TRP A 19 -4.99 -8.17 15.48
C TRP A 19 -5.01 -7.12 16.60
N ASP A 20 -4.94 -7.55 17.87
CA ASP A 20 -4.86 -6.68 19.04
C ASP A 20 -3.58 -5.81 19.09
N LYS A 21 -2.56 -6.17 18.30
CA LYS A 21 -1.29 -5.45 18.18
C LYS A 21 -1.24 -4.50 16.99
N GLU A 22 -2.33 -4.40 16.23
CA GLU A 22 -2.47 -3.40 15.16
C GLU A 22 -2.28 -2.00 15.74
N LYS A 23 -1.44 -1.22 15.07
CA LYS A 23 -1.36 0.22 15.30
C LYS A 23 -1.85 0.93 14.07
N THR A 24 -2.73 1.89 14.30
CA THR A 24 -3.36 2.64 13.22
C THR A 24 -3.24 4.14 13.47
N THR A 25 -3.06 4.91 12.40
CA THR A 25 -3.15 6.36 12.40
C THR A 25 -4.02 6.79 11.23
N PHE A 26 -4.73 7.90 11.40
CA PHE A 26 -5.57 8.48 10.33
C PHE A 26 -4.95 9.78 9.86
N LEU A 27 -4.71 9.88 8.56
CA LEU A 27 -4.22 11.09 7.91
C LEU A 27 -5.36 11.73 7.11
N PRO A 28 -5.87 12.90 7.53
CA PRO A 28 -6.90 13.62 6.77
C PRO A 28 -6.41 14.01 5.37
N THR A 29 -7.34 14.11 4.42
CA THR A 29 -7.04 14.58 3.06
C THR A 29 -6.32 15.93 3.07
N GLU A 30 -5.39 16.13 2.13
CA GLU A 30 -4.52 17.32 1.99
C GLU A 30 -3.57 17.59 3.17
N LYS A 31 -3.50 16.71 4.17
CA LYS A 31 -2.49 16.80 5.22
C LYS A 31 -1.23 16.03 4.81
N PRO A 32 -0.04 16.60 5.02
CA PRO A 32 1.21 15.90 4.73
C PRO A 32 1.44 14.80 5.77
N MET A 33 2.09 13.72 5.36
CA MET A 33 2.64 12.74 6.29
C MET A 33 3.84 13.35 7.03
N THR A 34 3.68 13.61 8.32
CA THR A 34 4.76 14.09 9.21
C THR A 34 5.26 12.98 10.14
N SER A 35 6.40 13.24 10.81
CA SER A 35 6.89 12.34 11.85
C SER A 35 5.92 12.18 13.01
N GLU A 36 5.10 13.19 13.32
CA GLU A 36 4.05 13.02 14.34
C GLU A 36 2.95 12.07 13.86
N THR A 37 2.66 12.04 12.56
CA THR A 37 1.59 11.19 12.01
C THR A 37 1.92 9.70 12.14
N TYR A 38 3.15 9.28 11.80
CA TYR A 38 3.56 7.87 11.86
C TYR A 38 4.22 7.46 13.18
N ALA A 39 4.59 8.41 14.05
CA ALA A 39 5.22 8.09 15.35
C ALA A 39 4.47 7.04 16.18
N PRO A 40 3.12 7.07 16.27
CA PRO A 40 2.37 6.04 16.99
C PRO A 40 2.58 4.63 16.43
N LEU A 41 2.72 4.50 15.10
CA LEU A 41 2.88 3.22 14.41
C LEU A 41 4.19 2.52 14.80
N ILE A 42 5.25 3.29 14.99
CA ILE A 42 6.61 2.78 15.23
C ILE A 42 7.07 2.94 16.69
N ALA A 43 6.15 3.26 17.60
CA ALA A 43 6.48 3.62 18.99
C ALA A 43 7.19 2.51 19.77
N THR A 44 6.88 1.24 19.47
CA THR A 44 7.49 0.07 20.16
C THR A 44 8.61 -0.60 19.36
N ILE A 45 8.92 -0.09 18.17
CA ILE A 45 10.04 -0.56 17.35
C ILE A 45 11.37 -0.15 18.00
N PRO A 46 12.40 -1.03 18.02
CA PRO A 46 13.72 -0.70 18.55
C PRO A 46 14.33 0.56 17.92
N LEU A 47 14.99 1.39 18.74
CA LEU A 47 15.49 2.71 18.33
C LEU A 47 16.46 2.64 17.14
N GLU A 48 17.20 1.54 17.04
CA GLU A 48 18.21 1.28 16.01
C GLU A 48 17.62 1.19 14.60
N ILE A 49 16.37 0.73 14.49
CA ILE A 49 15.69 0.53 13.20
C ILE A 49 14.49 1.47 13.02
N ARG A 50 13.98 2.08 14.09
CA ARG A 50 12.79 2.95 14.11
C ARG A 50 12.85 4.05 13.06
N GLY A 51 13.99 4.73 12.91
CA GLY A 51 14.16 5.78 11.91
C GLY A 51 13.96 5.26 10.48
N LYS A 52 14.59 4.14 10.15
CA LYS A 52 14.50 3.52 8.82
C LYS A 52 13.08 3.04 8.49
N ILE A 53 12.37 2.49 9.48
CA ILE A 53 10.96 2.09 9.33
C ILE A 53 10.07 3.32 9.11
N GLY A 54 10.30 4.41 9.87
CA GLY A 54 9.57 5.67 9.69
C GLY A 54 9.78 6.29 8.31
N ASP A 55 11.03 6.32 7.82
CA ASP A 55 11.36 6.80 6.49
C ASP A 55 10.69 5.94 5.40
N PHE A 56 10.64 4.63 5.60
CA PHE A 56 9.94 3.72 4.70
C PHE A 56 8.44 3.94 4.67
N ILE A 57 7.76 4.07 5.82
CA ILE A 57 6.33 4.37 5.87
C ILE A 57 6.03 5.69 5.14
N LYS A 58 6.85 6.72 5.37
CA LYS A 58 6.73 8.01 4.69
C LYS A 58 6.93 7.88 3.18
N GLY A 59 7.92 7.10 2.74
CA GLY A 59 8.18 6.83 1.33
C GLY A 59 7.07 6.04 0.65
N ALA A 60 6.60 4.97 1.29
CA ALA A 60 5.49 4.15 0.81
C ALA A 60 4.20 4.98 0.69
N PHE A 61 3.91 5.85 1.66
CA PHE A 61 2.77 6.75 1.58
C PHE A 61 2.92 7.81 0.47
N ALA A 62 4.13 8.33 0.24
CA ALA A 62 4.38 9.21 -0.88
C ALA A 62 4.15 8.52 -2.23
N VAL A 63 4.56 7.26 -2.38
CA VAL A 63 4.27 6.43 -3.57
C VAL A 63 2.77 6.17 -3.71
N PHE A 64 2.09 5.83 -2.61
CA PHE A 64 0.64 5.64 -2.57
C PHE A 64 -0.10 6.85 -3.16
N GLN A 65 0.26 8.07 -2.70
CA GLN A 65 -0.36 9.30 -3.19
C GLN A 65 0.06 9.65 -4.63
N ASP A 66 1.34 9.50 -4.96
CA ASP A 66 1.90 9.94 -6.25
C ASP A 66 1.42 9.08 -7.43
N LEU A 67 1.10 7.81 -7.17
CA LEU A 67 0.64 6.86 -8.15
C LEU A 67 -0.88 6.60 -8.10
N ASP A 68 -1.64 7.33 -7.29
CA ASP A 68 -3.10 7.16 -7.14
C ASP A 68 -3.52 5.74 -6.76
N PHE A 69 -2.86 5.19 -5.74
CA PHE A 69 -3.34 3.99 -5.07
C PHE A 69 -4.62 4.29 -4.27
N THR A 70 -5.54 3.34 -4.27
CA THR A 70 -6.70 3.28 -3.37
C THR A 70 -6.45 2.31 -2.22
N PHE A 71 -5.55 1.34 -2.40
CA PHE A 71 -5.11 0.38 -1.40
C PHE A 71 -3.65 -0.02 -1.64
N LEU A 72 -2.87 -0.15 -0.55
CA LEU A 72 -1.50 -0.66 -0.60
C LEU A 72 -1.20 -1.42 0.69
N GLU A 73 -0.86 -2.69 0.55
CA GLU A 73 -0.50 -3.59 1.64
C GLU A 73 0.81 -4.30 1.30
N MET A 74 1.66 -4.47 2.30
CA MET A 74 2.90 -5.24 2.20
C MET A 74 2.94 -6.24 3.35
N ASN A 75 2.61 -7.51 3.06
CA ASN A 75 2.55 -8.56 4.07
C ASN A 75 2.93 -9.93 3.46
N PRO A 76 4.05 -10.56 3.87
CA PRO A 76 4.91 -10.17 4.97
C PRO A 76 5.84 -8.99 4.64
N PHE A 77 6.01 -8.14 5.64
CA PHE A 77 7.05 -7.12 5.69
C PHE A 77 8.18 -7.61 6.60
N THR A 78 9.42 -7.58 6.12
CA THR A 78 10.60 -7.95 6.93
C THR A 78 11.65 -6.85 6.95
N SER A 79 12.73 -7.08 7.67
CA SER A 79 13.91 -6.22 7.64
C SER A 79 15.20 -7.03 7.62
N VAL A 80 16.08 -6.69 6.68
CA VAL A 80 17.42 -7.27 6.55
C VAL A 80 18.44 -6.20 6.96
N ASN A 81 19.21 -6.46 8.02
CA ASN A 81 20.18 -5.49 8.58
C ASN A 81 19.55 -4.12 8.94
N GLY A 82 18.30 -4.14 9.42
CA GLY A 82 17.52 -2.95 9.75
C GLY A 82 17.00 -2.18 8.54
N VAL A 83 17.24 -2.64 7.31
CA VAL A 83 16.65 -2.07 6.09
C VAL A 83 15.30 -2.75 5.84
N PRO A 84 14.21 -1.99 5.62
CA PRO A 84 12.89 -2.52 5.25
C PRO A 84 12.94 -3.32 3.95
N ASP A 85 12.30 -4.49 3.93
CA ASP A 85 12.27 -5.42 2.80
C ASP A 85 10.87 -6.07 2.70
N PRO A 86 9.95 -5.55 1.87
CA PRO A 86 8.64 -6.15 1.68
C PRO A 86 8.76 -7.41 0.81
N LEU A 87 8.30 -8.55 1.32
CA LEU A 87 8.40 -9.84 0.62
C LEU A 87 7.21 -10.09 -0.30
N ASP A 88 6.07 -9.50 0.03
CA ASP A 88 4.86 -9.53 -0.78
C ASP A 88 4.18 -8.15 -0.74
N MET A 89 3.42 -7.85 -1.78
CA MET A 89 2.69 -6.60 -1.92
C MET A 89 1.39 -6.81 -2.68
N ARG A 90 0.31 -6.24 -2.15
CA ARG A 90 -0.97 -6.08 -2.82
C ARG A 90 -1.27 -4.59 -2.99
N GLY A 91 -1.60 -4.18 -4.21
CA GLY A 91 -1.95 -2.80 -4.51
C GLY A 91 -3.21 -2.71 -5.37
N GLU A 92 -4.02 -1.69 -5.13
CA GLU A 92 -5.13 -1.30 -5.99
C GLU A 92 -4.92 0.15 -6.42
N LEU A 93 -5.10 0.41 -7.70
CA LEU A 93 -4.97 1.75 -8.30
C LEU A 93 -6.36 2.23 -8.74
N ASP A 94 -6.57 3.54 -8.72
CA ASP A 94 -7.74 4.18 -9.33
C ASP A 94 -7.57 4.19 -10.86
N ASP A 95 -8.15 3.23 -11.58
CA ASP A 95 -8.03 3.10 -13.04
C ASP A 95 -8.42 4.38 -13.80
N ILE A 96 -9.37 5.16 -13.27
CA ILE A 96 -9.75 6.47 -13.81
C ILE A 96 -8.59 7.47 -13.77
N ALA A 97 -7.58 7.29 -12.91
CA ALA A 97 -6.37 8.09 -12.86
C ALA A 97 -5.33 7.74 -13.94
N ALA A 98 -5.57 6.73 -14.79
CA ALA A 98 -4.62 6.32 -15.83
C ALA A 98 -4.20 7.48 -16.76
N PHE A 99 -5.14 8.36 -17.13
CA PHE A 99 -4.86 9.48 -18.04
C PHE A 99 -3.79 10.46 -17.51
N LYS A 100 -3.66 10.62 -16.19
CA LYS A 100 -2.64 11.48 -15.58
C LYS A 100 -1.36 10.71 -15.24
N ASN A 101 -1.47 9.41 -14.98
CA ASN A 101 -0.36 8.57 -14.56
C ASN A 101 0.29 7.75 -15.68
N PHE A 102 -0.15 7.86 -16.94
CA PHE A 102 0.35 7.07 -18.06
C PHE A 102 1.88 7.02 -18.18
N LYS A 103 2.58 8.12 -17.87
CA LYS A 103 4.06 8.15 -17.89
C LYS A 103 4.71 7.36 -16.75
N LYS A 104 4.05 7.30 -15.60
CA LYS A 104 4.53 6.65 -14.38
C LYS A 104 4.15 5.17 -14.35
N TRP A 105 2.92 4.86 -14.73
CA TRP A 105 2.38 3.49 -14.73
C TRP A 105 2.91 2.66 -15.90
N GLY A 106 3.23 3.29 -17.04
CA GLY A 106 3.65 2.57 -18.23
C GLY A 106 2.52 1.67 -18.74
N ASN A 107 2.83 0.42 -19.04
CA ASN A 107 1.87 -0.55 -19.58
C ASN A 107 1.34 -1.46 -18.46
N ILE A 108 0.78 -0.87 -17.43
CA ILE A 108 0.15 -1.64 -16.35
C ILE A 108 -1.12 -2.31 -16.85
N GLU A 109 -1.37 -3.53 -16.41
CA GLU A 109 -2.59 -4.29 -16.71
C GLU A 109 -3.38 -4.48 -15.41
N PHE A 110 -4.71 -4.39 -15.51
CA PHE A 110 -5.62 -4.67 -14.41
C PHE A 110 -6.14 -6.11 -14.55
N PRO A 111 -5.57 -7.09 -13.81
CA PRO A 111 -5.93 -8.48 -13.98
C PRO A 111 -7.36 -8.75 -13.48
N LEU A 112 -8.04 -9.69 -14.13
CA LEU A 112 -9.31 -10.19 -13.63
C LEU A 112 -9.12 -10.95 -12.32
N PRO A 113 -10.17 -11.01 -11.47
CA PRO A 113 -10.17 -11.89 -10.31
C PRO A 113 -9.87 -13.34 -10.70
N PHE A 114 -9.17 -14.04 -9.82
CA PHE A 114 -8.80 -15.44 -10.04
C PHE A 114 -10.02 -16.30 -10.43
N GLY A 115 -9.83 -17.13 -11.47
CA GLY A 115 -10.87 -18.02 -11.98
C GLY A 115 -11.90 -17.36 -12.92
N ARG A 116 -11.81 -16.04 -13.16
CA ARG A 116 -12.67 -15.35 -14.13
C ARG A 116 -12.01 -15.32 -15.51
N VAL A 117 -12.82 -15.59 -16.53
CA VAL A 117 -12.47 -15.38 -17.94
C VAL A 117 -13.59 -14.55 -18.56
N LEU A 118 -13.24 -13.50 -19.30
CA LEU A 118 -14.23 -12.70 -20.02
C LEU A 118 -14.88 -13.56 -21.12
N SER A 119 -16.20 -13.48 -21.22
CA SER A 119 -16.90 -13.93 -22.42
C SER A 119 -16.46 -13.11 -23.64
N ALA A 120 -16.77 -13.60 -24.84
CA ALA A 120 -16.50 -12.86 -26.07
C ALA A 120 -17.16 -11.48 -26.08
N THR A 121 -18.38 -11.38 -25.52
CA THR A 121 -19.10 -10.11 -25.42
C THR A 121 -18.45 -9.17 -24.42
N GLU A 122 -18.07 -9.65 -23.23
CA GLU A 122 -17.37 -8.81 -22.24
C GLU A 122 -16.03 -8.32 -22.77
N SER A 123 -15.29 -9.19 -23.47
CA SER A 123 -14.00 -8.81 -24.11
C SER A 123 -14.21 -7.73 -25.17
N PHE A 124 -15.27 -7.85 -25.99
CA PHE A 124 -15.60 -6.85 -26.99
C PHE A 124 -15.94 -5.49 -26.36
N ILE A 125 -16.76 -5.47 -25.30
CA ILE A 125 -17.13 -4.23 -24.63
C ILE A 125 -15.93 -3.60 -23.91
N HIS A 126 -15.11 -4.41 -23.24
CA HIS A 126 -13.92 -3.95 -22.54
C HIS A 126 -12.93 -3.26 -23.49
N GLY A 127 -12.68 -3.83 -24.68
CA GLY A 127 -11.80 -3.20 -25.67
C GLY A 127 -12.38 -1.95 -26.37
N LEU A 128 -13.63 -1.56 -26.09
CA LEU A 128 -14.18 -0.27 -26.52
C LEU A 128 -14.05 0.81 -25.42
N ASP A 129 -13.86 0.39 -24.17
CA ASP A 129 -13.74 1.25 -23.00
C ASP A 129 -12.28 1.68 -22.76
N GLU A 130 -11.34 0.79 -23.02
CA GLU A 130 -9.89 1.07 -23.07
C GLU A 130 -9.47 1.89 -24.30
#